data_AF-A0A9Q0MYG8-F1
#
_entry.id   AF-A0A9Q0MYG8-F1
#
_cell.length_a   1.000
_cell.length_b   1.000
_cell.length_c   1.000
_cell.angle_alpha   90.00
_cell.angle_beta   90.00
_cell.angle_gamma   90.00
#
_symmetry.space_group_name_H-M   'P 1'
#
loop_
_entity.id
_entity.type
_entity.pdbx_description
1 polymer ?
#
loop_
_entity_poly.entity_id
_entity_poly.type
_entity_poly.pdbx_seq_one_letter_code
_entity_poly.pdbx_strand_id
1 'polypeptide(L)'
;GEDLFIKLLKPVDGQTTCEFRSPGNGDVNVDAIDSLSRVKKWTTELCGIQVTNVTTSDAGHWRLTSSTANLNTMTRGISLVEVLEHNLEVNTTTQLFSPFDDVTPEGTRYCYVIRPSQDNSGFPQHNECTIPEIDRDLDANGRWIVVAGIDGKTEEHIFEVSVDVKVEKLDAAVLHDNQFNKLHLKCNLINSNKFITFCRFLRIADNVGFNMDEGIGSSIYG
;
A
#
# COMPACT_ATOMS: atom_id res chain seq x y z
N GLY A 1 -3.82 -20.60 -2.82
CA GLY A 1 -4.26 -20.22 -1.48
C GLY A 1 -3.19 -20.63 -0.49
N GLU A 2 -3.04 -19.87 0.58
CA GLU A 2 -2.14 -20.23 1.68
C GLU A 2 -2.73 -21.36 2.54
N ASP A 3 -1.91 -21.93 3.41
CA ASP A 3 -2.34 -22.92 4.40
C ASP A 3 -2.96 -22.25 5.63
N LEU A 4 -4.06 -22.80 6.13
CA LEU A 4 -4.75 -22.34 7.33
C LEU A 4 -4.62 -23.34 8.46
N PHE A 5 -4.29 -22.85 9.66
CA PHE A 5 -4.16 -23.66 10.86
C PHE A 5 -5.21 -23.24 11.89
N ILE A 6 -6.07 -24.19 12.29
CA ILE A 6 -7.13 -23.96 13.26
C ILE A 6 -6.95 -24.93 14.42
N LYS A 7 -6.99 -24.43 15.66
CA LYS A 7 -6.92 -25.27 16.85
C LYS A 7 -7.89 -24.84 17.93
N LEU A 8 -8.25 -25.79 18.79
CA LEU A 8 -8.96 -25.51 20.02
C LEU A 8 -7.98 -25.04 21.10
N LEU A 9 -8.17 -23.83 21.62
CA LEU A 9 -7.28 -23.27 22.66
C LEU A 9 -7.31 -24.06 23.97
N LYS A 10 -8.48 -24.63 24.31
CA LYS A 10 -8.68 -25.41 25.53
C LYS A 10 -9.47 -26.69 25.24
N PRO A 11 -8.79 -27.75 24.75
CA PRO A 11 -9.36 -29.10 24.64
C PRO A 11 -9.87 -29.62 25.98
N VAL A 12 -10.78 -30.59 25.95
CA VAL A 12 -11.21 -31.28 27.18
C VAL A 12 -10.06 -32.16 27.69
N ASP A 13 -9.86 -32.17 29.01
CA ASP A 13 -8.89 -33.07 29.64
C ASP A 13 -9.27 -34.54 29.41
N GLY A 14 -8.32 -35.35 28.95
CA GLY A 14 -8.59 -36.73 28.57
C GLY A 14 -9.42 -36.86 27.28
N GLN A 15 -9.31 -35.89 26.36
CA GLN A 15 -9.89 -35.96 25.03
C GLN A 15 -9.64 -37.32 24.37
N THR A 16 -10.70 -37.90 23.81
CA THR A 16 -10.63 -39.12 23.01
C THR A 16 -11.02 -38.89 21.56
N THR A 17 -11.79 -37.84 21.28
CA THR A 17 -12.22 -37.50 19.91
C THR A 17 -12.04 -36.02 19.64
N CYS A 18 -11.61 -35.71 18.42
CA CYS A 18 -11.58 -34.36 17.87
C CYS A 18 -12.32 -34.36 16.54
N GLU A 19 -13.32 -33.51 16.41
CA GLU A 19 -14.13 -33.37 15.21
C GLU A 19 -14.06 -31.94 14.71
N PHE A 20 -14.06 -31.76 13.40
CA PHE A 20 -14.19 -30.45 12.78
C PHE A 20 -15.43 -30.39 11.89
N ARG A 21 -15.95 -29.18 11.72
CA ARG A 21 -16.99 -28.85 10.75
C ARG A 21 -16.51 -27.70 9.91
N SER A 22 -16.42 -27.92 8.59
CA SER A 22 -16.17 -26.86 7.62
C SER A 22 -17.47 -26.17 7.21
N PRO A 23 -17.40 -24.96 6.63
CA PRO A 23 -18.58 -24.24 6.14
C PRO A 23 -19.41 -25.11 5.18
N GLY A 24 -20.69 -25.30 5.50
CA GLY A 24 -21.62 -26.06 4.66
C GLY A 24 -21.55 -27.58 4.75
N ASN A 25 -20.60 -28.15 5.51
CA ASN A 25 -20.45 -29.61 5.65
C ASN A 25 -20.83 -30.13 7.05
N GLY A 26 -20.91 -31.46 7.17
CA GLY A 26 -21.14 -32.17 8.42
C GLY A 26 -19.90 -32.24 9.33
N ASP A 27 -20.07 -32.83 10.51
CA ASP A 27 -18.96 -33.09 11.42
C ASP A 27 -18.09 -34.24 10.89
N VAL A 28 -16.78 -34.04 10.89
CA VAL A 28 -15.78 -35.01 10.43
C VAL A 28 -14.76 -35.24 11.54
N ASN A 29 -14.48 -36.50 11.84
CA ASN A 29 -13.45 -36.85 12.82
C ASN A 29 -12.06 -36.57 12.24
N VAL A 30 -11.26 -35.79 12.98
CA VAL A 30 -9.90 -35.39 12.60
C VAL A 30 -8.95 -36.58 12.46
N ASP A 31 -9.17 -37.64 13.24
CA ASP A 31 -8.35 -38.86 13.20
C ASP A 31 -8.74 -39.80 12.05
N ALA A 32 -9.90 -39.59 11.43
CA ALA A 32 -10.39 -40.38 10.30
C ALA A 32 -10.17 -39.70 8.95
N ILE A 33 -9.41 -38.59 8.92
CA ILE A 33 -9.15 -37.86 7.68
C ILE A 33 -8.17 -38.66 6.81
N ASP A 34 -8.52 -38.84 5.54
CA ASP A 34 -7.63 -39.45 4.56
C ASP A 34 -6.38 -38.60 4.32
N SER A 35 -5.23 -39.28 4.17
CA SER A 35 -3.94 -38.71 3.79
C SER A 35 -3.96 -37.84 2.53
N LEU A 36 -4.92 -38.09 1.62
CA LEU A 36 -5.11 -37.36 0.36
C LEU A 36 -6.02 -36.12 0.50
N SER A 37 -6.61 -35.88 1.67
CA SER A 37 -7.44 -34.71 1.93
C SER A 37 -6.60 -33.42 2.03
N ARG A 38 -7.19 -32.30 1.59
CA ARG A 38 -6.68 -30.93 1.85
C ARG A 38 -6.64 -30.61 3.33
N VAL A 39 -7.63 -31.09 4.08
CA VAL A 39 -7.63 -30.96 5.53
C VAL A 39 -6.79 -32.10 6.11
N LYS A 40 -5.87 -31.77 7.01
CA LYS A 40 -4.99 -32.72 7.70
C LYS A 40 -5.04 -32.46 9.19
N LYS A 41 -4.77 -33.48 9.99
CA LYS A 41 -4.59 -33.33 11.44
C LYS A 41 -3.35 -32.48 11.71
N TRP A 42 -3.48 -31.47 12.57
CA TRP A 42 -2.35 -30.72 13.07
C TRP A 42 -1.68 -31.49 14.21
N THR A 43 -0.60 -32.20 13.89
CA THR A 43 0.01 -33.22 14.78
C THR A 43 0.59 -32.69 16.08
N THR A 44 0.91 -31.39 16.16
CA THR A 44 1.47 -30.76 17.37
C THR A 44 0.40 -30.30 18.36
N GLU A 45 -0.88 -30.39 18.00
CA GLU A 45 -2.01 -29.91 18.81
C GLU A 45 -2.96 -31.05 19.15
N LEU A 46 -3.55 -31.00 20.35
CA LEU A 46 -4.48 -32.03 20.83
C LEU A 46 -5.75 -32.10 19.97
N CYS A 47 -6.28 -30.94 19.56
CA CYS A 47 -7.40 -30.84 18.63
C CYS A 47 -7.20 -29.66 17.70
N GLY A 48 -6.63 -29.93 16.53
CA GLY A 48 -6.36 -28.94 15.51
C GLY A 48 -6.25 -29.56 14.13
N ILE A 49 -6.46 -28.72 13.12
CA ILE A 49 -6.41 -29.06 11.70
C ILE A 49 -5.55 -28.06 10.94
N GLN A 50 -4.94 -28.54 9.87
CA GLN A 50 -4.30 -27.76 8.82
C GLN A 50 -5.13 -27.94 7.54
N VAL A 51 -5.55 -26.85 6.92
CA VAL A 51 -6.24 -26.86 5.63
C VAL A 51 -5.26 -26.34 4.59
N THR A 52 -4.88 -27.19 3.63
CA THR A 52 -3.93 -26.78 2.59
C THR A 52 -4.61 -26.07 1.43
N ASN A 53 -3.93 -25.08 0.87
CA ASN A 53 -4.35 -24.35 -0.33
C ASN A 53 -5.77 -23.73 -0.23
N VAL A 54 -6.04 -22.91 0.79
CA VAL A 54 -7.37 -22.33 1.08
C VAL A 54 -7.98 -21.60 -0.13
N THR A 55 -9.28 -21.77 -0.33
CA THR A 55 -10.10 -21.22 -1.43
C THR A 55 -11.30 -20.45 -0.91
N THR A 56 -11.97 -19.65 -1.75
CA THR A 56 -13.13 -18.85 -1.34
C THR A 56 -14.29 -19.70 -0.79
N SER A 57 -14.42 -20.96 -1.20
CA SER A 57 -15.41 -21.89 -0.64
C SER A 57 -15.12 -22.30 0.81
N ASP A 58 -13.89 -22.10 1.29
CA ASP A 58 -13.51 -22.37 2.69
C ASP A 58 -13.87 -21.21 3.63
N ALA A 59 -14.38 -20.09 3.10
CA ALA A 59 -14.83 -18.96 3.91
C ALA A 59 -16.09 -19.31 4.73
N GLY A 60 -16.13 -18.84 5.98
CA GLY A 60 -17.26 -19.01 6.88
C GLY A 60 -16.86 -19.55 8.25
N HIS A 61 -17.84 -20.10 8.97
CA HIS A 61 -17.65 -20.58 10.32
C HIS A 61 -17.12 -22.02 10.33
N TRP A 62 -15.90 -22.17 10.81
CA TRP A 62 -15.30 -23.45 11.14
C TRP A 62 -15.54 -23.78 12.61
N ARG A 63 -15.83 -25.04 12.90
CA ARG A 63 -16.04 -25.49 14.29
C ARG A 63 -15.14 -26.66 14.60
N LEU A 64 -14.46 -26.61 15.73
CA LEU A 64 -13.75 -27.75 16.32
C LEU A 64 -14.49 -28.19 17.59
N THR A 65 -14.62 -29.50 17.77
CA THR A 65 -15.24 -30.12 18.94
C THR A 65 -14.28 -31.15 19.52
N SER A 66 -13.91 -30.98 20.78
CA SER A 66 -13.13 -31.95 21.56
C SER A 66 -14.07 -32.61 22.58
N SER A 67 -14.09 -33.94 22.63
CA SER A 67 -14.92 -34.69 23.58
C SER A 67 -14.25 -35.94 24.15
N THR A 68 -14.79 -36.41 25.27
CA THR A 68 -14.36 -37.65 25.94
C THR A 68 -15.18 -38.86 25.47
N ALA A 69 -14.70 -40.08 25.78
CA ALA A 69 -15.30 -41.32 25.28
C ALA A 69 -16.78 -41.50 25.68
N ASN A 70 -17.17 -40.90 26.80
CA ASN A 70 -18.54 -40.96 27.32
C ASN A 70 -19.44 -39.82 26.80
N LEU A 71 -18.91 -38.91 25.96
CA LEU A 71 -19.58 -37.71 25.42
C LEU A 71 -20.19 -36.75 26.46
N ASN A 72 -19.98 -37.00 27.75
CA ASN A 72 -20.53 -36.19 28.84
C ASN A 72 -19.84 -34.84 28.99
N THR A 73 -18.61 -34.71 28.48
CA THR A 73 -17.84 -33.47 28.48
C THR A 73 -17.37 -33.16 27.07
N MET A 74 -17.70 -31.95 26.59
CA MET A 74 -17.24 -31.45 25.30
C MET A 74 -16.88 -29.97 25.38
N THR A 75 -15.86 -29.58 24.63
CA THR A 75 -15.53 -28.17 24.36
C THR A 75 -15.68 -27.92 22.87
N ARG A 76 -16.30 -26.79 22.52
CA ARG A 76 -16.47 -26.34 21.14
C ARG A 76 -15.79 -24.99 20.95
N GLY A 77 -15.12 -24.84 19.83
CA GLY A 77 -14.51 -23.59 19.37
C GLY A 77 -15.02 -23.28 17.99
N ILE A 78 -15.35 -22.01 17.76
CA ILE A 78 -15.79 -21.50 16.47
C ILE A 78 -14.75 -20.49 16.00
N SER A 79 -14.31 -20.65 14.76
CA SER A 79 -13.38 -19.75 14.08
C SER A 79 -14.06 -19.24 12.82
N LEU A 80 -14.10 -17.92 12.65
CA LEU A 80 -14.53 -17.30 11.40
C LEU A 80 -13.31 -17.24 10.47
N VAL A 81 -13.47 -17.77 9.26
CA VAL A 81 -12.46 -17.72 8.20
C VAL A 81 -12.98 -16.82 7.10
N GLU A 82 -12.24 -15.76 6.80
CA GLU A 82 -12.50 -14.89 5.66
C GLU A 82 -11.41 -15.13 4.63
N VAL A 83 -11.80 -15.41 3.38
CA VAL A 83 -10.86 -15.67 2.29
C VAL A 83 -11.00 -14.53 1.30
N LEU A 84 -9.94 -13.73 1.19
CA LEU A 84 -9.91 -12.57 0.32
C LEU A 84 -9.40 -12.99 -1.06
N GLU A 85 -10.15 -12.66 -2.11
CA GLU A 85 -9.72 -12.90 -3.49
C GLU A 85 -8.57 -11.96 -3.86
N HIS A 86 -7.59 -12.56 -4.52
CA HIS A 86 -6.38 -11.91 -4.95
C HIS A 86 -6.56 -11.41 -6.38
N ASN A 87 -6.80 -10.11 -6.56
CA ASN A 87 -6.56 -9.46 -7.85
C ASN A 87 -5.10 -9.02 -7.87
N LEU A 88 -4.24 -9.93 -8.30
CA LEU A 88 -2.83 -9.69 -8.53
C LEU A 88 -2.65 -8.99 -9.87
N GLU A 89 -3.10 -7.74 -9.96
CA GLU A 89 -2.50 -6.84 -10.94
C GLU A 89 -1.15 -6.41 -10.35
N VAL A 90 -0.10 -7.21 -10.62
CA VAL A 90 1.24 -6.63 -10.70
C VAL A 90 1.24 -5.77 -11.95
N ASN A 91 0.64 -4.59 -11.84
CA ASN A 91 0.93 -3.51 -12.75
C ASN A 91 2.33 -3.04 -12.34
N THR A 92 3.36 -3.69 -12.89
CA THR A 92 4.62 -3.01 -13.22
C THR A 92 4.32 -1.97 -14.30
N THR A 93 3.41 -1.05 -14.00
CA THR A 93 3.37 0.23 -14.67
C THR A 93 4.63 0.93 -14.19
N THR A 94 5.67 0.89 -15.02
CA THR A 94 6.68 1.95 -15.08
C THR A 94 5.97 3.25 -15.45
N GLN A 95 5.16 3.76 -14.53
CA GLN A 95 4.62 5.09 -14.59
C GLN A 95 5.71 6.02 -14.08
N LEU A 96 5.94 7.08 -14.84
CA LEU A 96 6.80 8.18 -14.41
C LEU A 96 5.97 8.96 -13.40
N PHE A 97 6.34 8.85 -12.13
CA PHE A 97 5.69 9.61 -11.08
C PHE A 97 6.46 10.91 -10.85
N SER A 98 5.71 11.99 -10.83
CA SER A 98 6.14 13.25 -10.24
C SER A 98 6.32 13.04 -8.73
N PRO A 99 7.25 13.76 -8.05
CA PRO A 99 7.35 13.73 -6.58
C PRO A 99 6.06 14.13 -5.84
N PHE A 100 5.04 14.61 -6.56
CA PHE A 100 3.74 15.01 -6.02
C PHE A 100 2.62 14.00 -6.28
N ASP A 101 2.91 12.90 -6.99
CA ASP A 101 1.89 11.93 -7.33
C ASP A 101 1.64 10.98 -6.15
N ASP A 102 0.36 10.70 -5.93
CA ASP A 102 -0.08 9.69 -4.97
C ASP A 102 0.25 8.29 -5.51
N VAL A 103 1.03 7.53 -4.73
CA VAL A 103 1.42 6.15 -5.06
C VAL A 103 0.71 5.14 -4.15
N THR A 104 -0.33 5.54 -3.43
CA THR A 104 -1.03 4.71 -2.45
C THR A 104 -1.81 3.55 -3.10
N PRO A 105 -1.48 2.29 -2.77
CA PRO A 105 -2.34 1.17 -3.13
C PRO A 105 -3.70 1.24 -2.43
N GLU A 106 -4.75 0.73 -3.08
CA GLU A 106 -6.09 0.68 -2.47
C GLU A 106 -6.08 -0.16 -1.17
N GLY A 107 -6.71 0.37 -0.12
CA GLY A 107 -6.79 -0.27 1.19
C GLY A 107 -5.51 -0.19 2.03
N THR A 108 -4.57 0.69 1.68
CA THR A 108 -3.35 0.90 2.47
C THR A 108 -3.68 1.44 3.87
N ARG A 109 -3.09 0.82 4.88
CA ARG A 109 -3.18 1.23 6.29
C ARG A 109 -1.89 1.89 6.77
N TYR A 110 -0.75 1.37 6.35
CA TYR A 110 0.54 2.00 6.57
C TYR A 110 1.42 1.74 5.37
N CYS A 111 2.41 2.61 5.16
CA CYS A 111 3.45 2.32 4.20
C CYS A 111 4.75 2.98 4.58
N TYR A 112 5.84 2.51 3.98
CA TYR A 112 7.13 3.12 4.06
C TYR A 112 7.74 3.22 2.67
N VAL A 113 8.27 4.39 2.38
CA VAL A 113 8.90 4.70 1.10
C VAL A 113 10.41 4.67 1.32
N ILE A 114 11.13 3.84 0.57
CA ILE A 114 12.57 3.63 0.72
C ILE A 114 13.29 4.25 -0.47
N ARG A 115 14.29 5.08 -0.15
CA ARG A 115 15.21 5.63 -1.13
C ARG A 115 16.36 4.65 -1.39
N PRO A 116 16.69 4.35 -2.65
CA PRO A 116 17.71 3.34 -2.99
C PRO A 116 19.15 3.77 -2.67
N SER A 117 19.41 5.09 -2.55
CA SER A 117 20.77 5.65 -2.42
C SER A 117 21.18 6.01 -0.99
N GLN A 118 20.32 5.83 0.00
CA GLN A 118 20.64 6.05 1.42
C GLN A 118 20.36 4.79 2.26
N ASP A 119 21.02 4.69 3.42
CA ASP A 119 20.91 3.60 4.40
C ASP A 119 19.44 3.30 4.73
N ASN A 120 18.77 2.42 3.97
CA ASN A 120 17.45 1.78 4.15
C ASN A 120 16.43 2.50 5.06
N SER A 121 16.44 3.82 5.08
CA SER A 121 15.69 4.64 6.01
C SER A 121 14.38 4.91 5.30
N GLY A 122 13.43 4.02 5.57
CA GLY A 122 12.07 4.19 5.10
C GLY A 122 11.46 5.45 5.71
N PHE A 123 10.69 6.18 4.91
CA PHE A 123 9.84 7.27 5.36
C PHE A 123 8.47 6.68 5.70
N PRO A 124 8.15 6.44 6.99
CA PRO A 124 6.88 5.83 7.38
C PRO A 124 5.73 6.82 7.23
N GLN A 125 4.60 6.33 6.71
CA GLN A 125 3.40 7.11 6.42
C GLN A 125 2.14 6.27 6.77
N HIS A 126 1.01 6.95 6.94
CA HIS A 126 -0.24 6.34 7.41
C HIS A 126 -1.37 6.63 6.42
N ASN A 127 -2.09 5.58 6.01
CA ASN A 127 -3.17 5.55 5.02
C ASN A 127 -2.81 6.02 3.60
N GLU A 128 -1.86 6.94 3.44
CA GLU A 128 -1.42 7.50 2.18
C GLU A 128 0.11 7.36 2.04
N CYS A 129 0.57 7.08 0.82
CA CYS A 129 1.95 6.90 0.43
C CYS A 129 2.32 7.95 -0.60
N THR A 130 3.16 8.88 -0.19
CA THR A 130 3.73 9.92 -1.04
C THR A 130 5.24 9.80 -1.08
N ILE A 131 5.84 10.18 -2.21
CA ILE A 131 7.29 10.36 -2.23
C ILE A 131 7.61 11.61 -1.40
N PRO A 132 8.45 11.51 -0.35
CA PRO A 132 8.75 12.66 0.50
C PRO A 132 9.40 13.78 -0.30
N GLU A 133 9.02 15.03 -0.02
CA GLU A 133 9.65 16.21 -0.61
C GLU A 133 11.09 16.32 -0.08
N ILE A 134 12.04 15.78 -0.83
CA ILE A 134 13.47 15.99 -0.55
C ILE A 134 13.84 17.30 -1.22
N ASP A 135 14.17 18.28 -0.39
CA ASP A 135 14.53 19.63 -0.81
C ASP A 135 15.62 19.59 -1.91
N ARG A 136 15.22 19.91 -3.14
CA ARG A 136 16.05 20.38 -4.28
C ARG A 136 17.22 19.51 -4.76
N ASP A 137 17.45 18.35 -4.19
CA ASP A 137 18.54 17.48 -4.65
C ASP A 137 18.09 16.62 -5.83
N LEU A 138 18.83 16.75 -6.94
CA LEU A 138 18.79 15.84 -8.09
C LEU A 138 18.96 14.37 -7.69
N ASP A 139 19.43 14.12 -6.47
CA ASP A 139 19.61 12.80 -5.87
C ASP A 139 18.28 12.11 -5.54
N ALA A 140 17.14 12.80 -5.59
CA ALA A 140 15.81 12.20 -5.44
C ALA A 140 15.38 11.41 -6.69
N ASN A 141 16.11 11.57 -7.81
CA ASN A 141 15.89 10.81 -9.03
C ASN A 141 16.29 9.35 -8.86
N GLY A 142 15.49 8.47 -9.45
CA GLY A 142 15.79 7.05 -9.49
C GLY A 142 14.62 6.20 -9.03
N ARG A 143 14.95 4.99 -8.60
CA ARG A 143 13.95 3.94 -8.37
C ARG A 143 13.67 3.79 -6.88
N TRP A 144 12.49 4.21 -6.48
CA TRP A 144 12.01 4.15 -5.12
C TRP A 144 11.28 2.85 -4.88
N ILE A 145 11.35 2.34 -3.66
CA ILE A 145 10.61 1.15 -3.26
C ILE A 145 9.53 1.60 -2.30
N VAL A 146 8.28 1.27 -2.61
CA VAL A 146 7.15 1.49 -1.71
C VAL A 146 6.76 0.15 -1.13
N VAL A 147 6.63 0.11 0.18
CA VAL A 147 6.14 -1.05 0.90
C VAL A 147 4.92 -0.66 1.70
N ALA A 148 3.78 -1.28 1.41
CA ALA A 148 2.50 -0.94 2.00
C ALA A 148 1.88 -2.12 2.74
N GLY A 149 1.52 -1.92 4.01
CA GLY A 149 0.61 -2.78 4.73
C GLY A 149 -0.83 -2.45 4.35
N ILE A 150 -1.50 -3.39 3.71
CA ILE A 150 -2.86 -3.24 3.19
C ILE A 150 -3.80 -4.05 4.07
N ASP A 151 -4.97 -3.48 4.40
CA ASP A 151 -5.97 -4.17 5.20
C ASP A 151 -6.38 -5.49 4.53
N GLY A 152 -6.33 -6.58 5.31
CA GLY A 152 -6.61 -7.93 4.83
C GLY A 152 -5.40 -8.67 4.23
N LYS A 153 -4.22 -8.05 4.07
CA LYS A 153 -3.00 -8.74 3.64
C LYS A 153 -2.09 -9.04 4.84
N THR A 154 -1.60 -10.28 4.92
CA THR A 154 -0.61 -10.70 5.94
C THR A 154 0.81 -10.35 5.54
N GLU A 155 1.04 -10.18 4.23
CA GLU A 155 2.33 -9.76 3.67
C GLU A 155 2.24 -8.31 3.20
N GLU A 156 3.36 -7.61 3.30
CA GLU A 156 3.47 -6.24 2.83
C GLU A 156 3.54 -6.22 1.30
N HIS A 157 2.83 -5.27 0.69
CA HIS A 157 2.82 -5.09 -0.75
C HIS A 157 4.02 -4.23 -1.17
N ILE A 158 4.94 -4.82 -1.93
CA ILE A 158 6.19 -4.18 -2.36
C ILE A 158 6.13 -3.88 -3.86
N PHE A 159 6.36 -2.64 -4.25
CA PHE A 159 6.47 -2.25 -5.65
C PHE A 159 7.49 -1.12 -5.85
N GLU A 160 7.94 -0.97 -7.09
CA GLU A 160 9.00 -0.05 -7.48
C GLU A 160 8.42 1.11 -8.29
N VAL A 161 8.84 2.33 -7.95
CA VAL A 161 8.36 3.58 -8.53
C VAL A 161 9.57 4.31 -9.11
N SER A 162 9.51 4.70 -10.39
CA SER A 162 10.56 5.51 -11.00
C SER A 162 10.20 6.99 -10.88
N VAL A 163 11.01 7.74 -10.13
CA VAL A 163 10.81 9.17 -9.88
C VAL A 163 11.79 9.97 -10.74
N ASP A 164 11.24 10.92 -11.48
CA ASP A 164 11.98 11.92 -12.27
C ASP A 164 11.63 13.33 -11.76
N VAL A 165 12.43 13.80 -10.80
CA VAL A 165 12.40 15.15 -10.24
C VAL A 165 12.96 16.12 -11.27
N LYS A 166 12.05 16.93 -11.81
CA LYS A 166 12.41 18.08 -12.63
C LYS A 166 12.53 19.31 -11.75
N VAL A 167 13.62 20.05 -11.94
CA VAL A 167 13.86 21.28 -11.18
C VAL A 167 12.75 22.30 -11.48
N GLU A 168 12.23 22.90 -10.42
CA GLU A 168 11.30 24.03 -10.49
C GLU A 168 11.92 25.13 -11.34
N LYS A 169 11.19 25.61 -12.34
CA LYS A 169 11.69 26.64 -13.26
C LYS A 169 10.63 27.71 -13.48
N LEU A 170 11.04 28.96 -13.35
CA LEU A 170 10.24 30.09 -13.81
C LEU A 170 10.41 30.26 -15.32
N ASP A 171 9.32 30.16 -16.08
CA ASP A 171 9.25 30.49 -17.50
C ASP A 171 8.52 31.82 -17.67
N ALA A 172 9.31 32.87 -17.82
CA ALA A 172 8.81 34.20 -18.03
C ALA A 172 9.25 34.75 -19.39
N ALA A 173 8.33 35.44 -20.06
CA ALA A 173 8.56 36.00 -21.37
C ALA A 173 7.77 37.28 -21.59
N VAL A 174 8.30 38.13 -22.45
CA VAL A 174 7.65 39.35 -22.92
C VAL A 174 7.53 39.23 -24.42
N LEU A 175 6.30 39.07 -24.92
CA LEU A 175 6.02 38.86 -26.34
C LEU A 175 5.33 40.09 -26.90
N HIS A 176 5.89 40.63 -27.97
CA HIS A 176 5.29 41.77 -28.68
C HIS A 176 4.45 41.26 -29.85
N ASP A 177 3.16 41.55 -29.81
CA ASP A 177 2.22 41.30 -30.88
C ASP A 177 2.15 42.53 -31.78
N ASN A 178 2.91 42.49 -32.88
CA ASN A 178 2.97 43.57 -33.87
C ASN A 178 1.66 43.73 -34.64
N GLN A 179 0.82 42.71 -34.71
CA GLN A 179 -0.43 42.74 -35.48
C GLN A 179 -1.51 43.53 -34.75
N PHE A 180 -1.57 43.40 -33.43
CA PHE A 180 -2.53 44.12 -32.59
C PHE A 180 -1.90 45.24 -31.75
N ASN A 181 -0.59 45.47 -31.90
CA ASN A 181 0.21 46.40 -31.10
C ASN A 181 0.00 46.17 -29.59
N LYS A 182 0.08 44.89 -29.18
CA LYS A 182 -0.13 44.45 -27.80
C LYS A 182 1.14 43.84 -27.24
N LEU A 183 1.26 43.93 -25.92
CA LEU A 183 2.33 43.27 -25.19
C LEU A 183 1.74 42.15 -24.33
N HIS A 184 2.26 40.95 -24.50
CA HIS A 184 1.90 39.79 -23.68
C HIS A 184 3.03 39.55 -22.68
N LEU A 185 2.68 39.65 -21.40
CA LEU A 185 3.57 39.30 -20.29
C LEU A 185 3.19 37.90 -19.82
N LYS A 186 4.14 36.98 -19.90
CA LYS A 186 3.97 35.57 -19.51
C LYS A 186 4.84 35.31 -18.30
N CYS A 187 4.28 34.65 -17.29
CA CYS A 187 4.99 34.22 -16.09
C CYS A 187 4.38 32.93 -15.59
N ASN A 188 5.07 31.82 -15.80
CA ASN A 188 4.59 30.48 -15.48
C ASN A 188 5.63 29.76 -14.63
N LEU A 189 5.18 29.09 -13.58
CA LEU A 189 6.04 28.21 -12.79
C LEU A 189 5.88 26.80 -13.37
N ILE A 190 6.99 26.22 -13.80
CA ILE A 190 7.05 24.88 -14.40
C ILE A 190 7.61 23.91 -13.36
N ASN A 191 7.10 22.66 -13.38
CA ASN A 191 7.50 21.57 -12.48
C ASN A 191 7.28 21.91 -10.99
N SER A 192 6.21 22.63 -10.67
CA SER A 192 5.86 23.00 -9.30
C SER A 192 4.35 22.98 -9.10
N ASN A 193 3.90 22.58 -7.92
CA ASN A 193 2.52 22.68 -7.45
C ASN A 193 2.26 24.02 -6.72
N LYS A 194 3.26 24.89 -6.60
CA LYS A 194 3.14 26.20 -5.96
C LYS A 194 2.44 27.19 -6.88
N PHE A 195 1.67 28.08 -6.26
CA PHE A 195 1.09 29.21 -6.96
C PHE A 195 2.07 30.38 -6.98
N ILE A 196 2.19 31.02 -8.14
CA ILE A 196 2.89 32.31 -8.24
C ILE A 196 2.07 33.34 -7.46
N THR A 197 2.62 33.86 -6.37
CA THR A 197 1.97 34.89 -5.55
C THR A 197 2.02 36.25 -6.23
N PHE A 198 3.16 36.61 -6.82
CA PHE A 198 3.30 37.80 -7.65
C PHE A 198 4.39 37.59 -8.70
N CYS A 199 4.23 38.24 -9.86
CA CYS A 199 5.26 38.31 -10.90
C CYS A 199 5.40 39.75 -11.36
N ARG A 200 6.59 40.33 -11.18
CA ARG A 200 6.83 41.76 -11.41
C ARG A 200 7.62 41.97 -12.70
N PHE A 201 7.02 42.71 -13.62
CA PHE A 201 7.68 43.19 -14.83
C PHE A 201 8.03 44.66 -14.66
N LEU A 202 9.32 44.98 -14.82
CA LEU A 202 9.83 46.34 -14.73
C LEU A 202 10.02 46.90 -16.12
N ARG A 203 9.35 48.02 -16.40
CA ARG A 203 9.62 48.83 -17.59
C ARG A 203 10.79 49.75 -17.30
N ILE A 204 11.94 49.49 -17.91
CA ILE A 204 13.18 50.23 -17.61
C ILE A 204 13.16 51.63 -18.26
N ALA A 205 12.69 51.73 -19.51
CA ALA A 205 12.46 53.00 -20.21
C ALA A 205 11.54 52.80 -21.42
N ASP A 206 11.03 53.89 -22.00
CA ASP A 206 10.39 53.85 -23.32
C ASP A 206 11.41 53.29 -24.34
N ASN A 207 11.04 52.23 -25.07
CA ASN A 207 11.85 51.54 -26.08
C ASN A 207 13.01 50.63 -25.60
N VAL A 208 13.24 50.47 -24.29
CA VAL A 208 14.36 49.63 -23.77
C VAL A 208 13.92 48.22 -23.35
N GLY A 209 12.60 47.96 -23.35
CA GLY A 209 12.03 46.64 -23.06
C GLY A 209 11.62 46.47 -21.59
N PHE A 210 11.04 45.31 -21.30
CA PHE A 210 10.60 44.91 -19.96
C PHE A 210 11.62 43.91 -19.41
N ASN A 211 12.07 44.12 -18.17
CA ASN A 211 12.95 43.20 -17.47
C ASN A 211 12.18 42.49 -16.36
N MET A 212 12.51 41.22 -16.10
CA MET A 212 11.98 40.47 -14.96
C MET A 212 13.02 40.51 -13.84
N ASP A 213 12.54 40.75 -12.61
CA ASP A 213 13.35 40.57 -11.40
C ASP A 213 13.01 39.20 -10.79
N GLU A 214 13.97 38.27 -10.81
CA GLU A 214 13.80 36.92 -10.27
C GLU A 214 13.93 36.94 -8.75
N GLY A 215 12.81 37.22 -8.05
CA GLY A 215 12.71 37.03 -6.61
C GLY A 215 12.36 35.57 -6.28
N ILE A 216 13.33 34.77 -5.84
CA ILE A 216 13.05 33.45 -5.25
C ILE A 216 12.41 33.69 -3.88
N GLY A 217 11.11 33.42 -3.76
CA GLY A 217 10.35 33.56 -2.52
C GLY A 217 10.84 32.59 -1.45
N SER A 218 11.60 33.09 -0.49
CA SER A 218 11.73 32.51 0.85
C SER A 218 10.62 33.11 1.71
N SER A 219 9.80 32.27 2.34
CA SER A 219 8.66 32.67 3.18
C SER A 219 9.05 33.42 4.47
N ILE A 220 10.28 33.92 4.57
CA ILE A 220 10.85 34.53 5.78
C ILE A 220 10.64 36.06 5.81
N TYR A 221 10.19 36.67 4.72
CA TYR A 221 9.84 38.09 4.70
C TYR A 221 8.49 38.33 4.00
N GLY A 222 7.41 38.13 4.74
CA GLY A 222 6.06 38.61 4.45
C GLY A 222 5.47 39.22 5.72
#